data_AF-A0A8I0MJT5-F1
#
_entry.id   AF-A0A8I0MJT5-F1
#
_cell.length_a   1.000
_cell.length_b   1.000
_cell.length_c   1.000
_cell.angle_alpha   90.00
_cell.angle_beta   90.00
_cell.angle_gamma   90.00
#
_symmetry.space_group_name_H-M   'P 1'
#
loop_
_entity.id
_entity.type
_entity.pdbx_description
1 polymer ?
#
loop_
_entity_poly.entity_id
_entity_poly.type
_entity_poly.pdbx_seq_one_letter_code
_entity_poly.pdbx_strand_id
1 'polypeptide(L)'
;MKKNSVFWQPALQAPGNIVQGLDDIWQAIQIILRTPRGSDPHRPEFGSNLYLYIDWPVERAIPHVVRESVDAIKRWEPRCQLMSVKPVVDSEHLTLRVTWKGSDGQPQTQELLWR
;
A
#
# COMPACT_ATOMS: atom_id res chain seq x y z
N MET A 1 2.40 24.86 8.15
CA MET A 1 1.50 23.84 8.75
C MET A 1 2.12 23.31 10.03
N LYS A 2 1.35 23.21 11.13
CA LYS A 2 1.83 22.64 12.39
C LYS A 2 1.78 21.10 12.28
N LYS A 3 2.84 20.42 12.72
CA LYS A 3 2.92 18.96 12.72
C LYS A 3 2.57 18.45 14.10
N ASN A 4 1.55 17.60 14.21
CA ASN A 4 1.10 17.04 15.49
C ASN A 4 1.54 15.59 15.73
N SER A 5 2.25 14.99 14.77
CA SER A 5 2.78 13.62 14.85
C SER A 5 4.26 13.61 14.49
N VAL A 6 4.99 12.63 15.06
CA VAL A 6 6.39 12.34 14.74
C VAL A 6 6.53 11.95 13.26
N PHE A 7 5.56 11.20 12.73
CA PHE A 7 5.55 10.74 11.34
C PHE A 7 4.57 11.55 10.50
N TRP A 8 5.08 12.08 9.39
CA TRP A 8 4.33 12.89 8.44
C TRP A 8 5.02 12.89 7.08
N GLN A 9 4.26 13.11 6.02
CA GLN A 9 4.77 13.27 4.65
C GLN A 9 3.86 14.20 3.82
N PRO A 10 4.32 14.74 2.68
CA PRO A 10 3.48 15.51 1.77
C PRO A 10 2.31 14.67 1.24
N ALA A 11 1.12 15.23 1.13
CA ALA A 11 -0.04 14.51 0.62
C ALA A 11 0.06 14.27 -0.89
N LEU A 12 -0.09 13.02 -1.37
CA LEU A 12 0.08 12.66 -2.79
C LEU A 12 -0.92 13.34 -3.73
N GLN A 13 -2.17 13.53 -3.29
CA GLN A 13 -3.26 14.06 -4.12
C GLN A 13 -3.74 15.44 -3.68
N ALA A 14 -2.99 16.10 -2.79
CA ALA A 14 -3.31 17.44 -2.30
C ALA A 14 -2.03 18.26 -2.09
N PRO A 15 -1.46 18.84 -3.18
CA PRO A 15 -0.24 19.64 -3.09
C PRO A 15 -0.36 20.75 -2.05
N GLY A 16 0.69 20.93 -1.25
CA GLY A 16 0.70 21.90 -0.14
C GLY A 16 0.11 21.37 1.17
N ASN A 17 -0.59 20.22 1.15
CA ASN A 17 -1.05 19.54 2.35
C ASN A 17 -0.05 18.48 2.82
N ILE A 18 -0.21 18.04 4.07
CA ILE A 18 0.54 16.95 4.68
C ILE A 18 -0.42 15.90 5.21
N VAL A 19 0.01 14.64 5.20
CA VAL A 19 -0.63 13.54 5.95
C VAL A 19 0.23 13.22 7.16
N GLN A 20 -0.40 12.77 8.26
CA GLN A 20 0.28 12.53 9.54
C GLN A 20 -0.27 11.29 10.22
N GLY A 21 0.52 10.66 11.10
CA GLY A 21 0.04 9.56 11.94
C GLY A 21 -0.43 8.35 11.12
N LEU A 22 -1.69 7.91 11.33
CA LEU A 22 -2.24 6.74 10.62
C LEU A 22 -2.38 7.00 9.11
N ASP A 23 -2.71 8.22 8.70
CA ASP A 23 -2.82 8.58 7.28
C ASP A 23 -1.46 8.56 6.57
N ASP A 24 -0.39 8.88 7.31
CA ASP A 24 0.98 8.72 6.82
C ASP A 24 1.33 7.25 6.58
N ILE A 25 0.95 6.34 7.49
CA ILE A 25 1.17 4.90 7.30
C ILE A 25 0.39 4.39 6.08
N TRP A 26 -0.87 4.79 5.94
CA TRP A 26 -1.67 4.40 4.77
C TRP A 26 -1.03 4.89 3.48
N GLN A 27 -0.64 6.16 3.41
CA GLN A 27 0.00 6.71 2.22
C GLN A 27 1.33 6.00 1.92
N ALA A 28 2.11 5.62 2.93
CA ALA A 28 3.32 4.83 2.74
C ALA A 28 3.02 3.45 2.14
N ILE A 29 1.97 2.74 2.59
CA ILE A 29 1.50 1.49 1.99
C ILE A 29 1.16 1.69 0.51
N GLN A 30 0.43 2.77 0.17
CA GLN A 30 0.09 3.09 -1.22
C GLN A 30 1.35 3.29 -2.08
N ILE A 31 2.34 4.02 -1.56
CA ILE A 31 3.63 4.25 -2.25
C ILE A 31 4.36 2.91 -2.47
N ILE A 32 4.46 2.06 -1.45
CA ILE A 32 5.11 0.74 -1.55
C ILE A 32 4.47 -0.10 -2.65
N LEU A 33 3.14 -0.21 -2.64
CA LEU A 33 2.43 -1.06 -3.60
C LEU A 33 2.43 -0.50 -5.02
N ARG A 34 2.44 0.83 -5.18
CA ARG A 34 2.42 1.49 -6.50
C ARG A 34 3.80 1.66 -7.12
N THR A 35 4.88 1.54 -6.35
CA THR A 35 6.24 1.68 -6.86
C THR A 35 6.71 0.36 -7.46
N PRO A 36 7.05 0.29 -8.76
CA PRO A 36 7.65 -0.91 -9.35
C PRO A 36 9.00 -1.20 -8.72
N ARG A 37 9.21 -2.45 -8.28
CA ARG A 37 10.53 -2.87 -7.80
C ARG A 37 11.59 -2.68 -8.89
N GLY A 38 12.73 -2.12 -8.52
CA GLY A 38 13.82 -1.75 -9.42
C GLY A 38 13.75 -0.33 -9.99
N SER A 39 12.64 0.40 -9.77
CA SER A 39 12.49 1.77 -10.29
C SER A 39 13.22 2.85 -9.48
N ASP A 40 13.53 2.59 -8.20
CA ASP A 40 14.33 3.49 -7.36
C ASP A 40 15.83 3.12 -7.48
N PRO A 41 16.67 3.94 -8.14
CA PRO A 41 18.09 3.63 -8.33
C PRO A 41 18.88 3.48 -7.02
N HIS A 42 18.45 4.18 -5.96
CA HIS A 42 19.12 4.15 -4.67
C HIS A 42 18.60 3.00 -3.79
N ARG A 43 17.40 2.49 -4.09
CA ARG A 43 16.79 1.35 -3.40
C ARG A 43 16.16 0.38 -4.41
N PRO A 44 16.97 -0.37 -5.19
CA PRO A 44 16.44 -1.25 -6.25
C PRO A 44 15.44 -2.30 -5.76
N GLU A 45 15.54 -2.68 -4.48
CA GLU A 45 14.67 -3.65 -3.84
C GLU A 45 13.32 -3.08 -3.35
N PHE A 46 13.19 -1.75 -3.30
CA PHE A 46 12.01 -1.07 -2.79
C PHE A 46 10.83 -1.17 -3.77
N GLY A 47 9.61 -1.27 -3.21
CA GLY A 47 8.38 -1.34 -3.97
C GLY A 47 7.80 -2.75 -4.06
N SER A 48 7.05 -3.02 -5.12
CA SER A 48 6.38 -4.29 -5.34
C SER A 48 6.51 -4.76 -6.80
N ASN A 49 6.28 -6.07 -7.01
CA ASN A 49 6.20 -6.68 -8.33
C ASN A 49 4.77 -6.71 -8.89
N LEU A 50 3.84 -5.94 -8.30
CA LEU A 50 2.43 -5.99 -8.67
C LEU A 50 2.21 -5.65 -10.16
N TYR A 51 3.00 -4.76 -10.72
CA TYR A 51 2.90 -4.35 -12.12
C TYR A 51 3.09 -5.51 -13.12
N LEU A 52 3.77 -6.60 -12.73
CA LEU A 52 3.98 -7.77 -13.61
C LEU A 52 2.69 -8.56 -13.90
N TYR A 53 1.64 -8.34 -13.10
CA TYR A 53 0.38 -9.09 -13.18
C TYR A 53 -0.78 -8.28 -13.77
N ILE A 54 -0.55 -7.04 -14.23
CA ILE A 54 -1.63 -6.15 -14.69
C ILE A 54 -2.39 -6.75 -15.88
N ASP A 55 -1.70 -7.39 -16.81
CA ASP A 55 -2.27 -8.00 -18.03
C ASP A 55 -2.69 -9.47 -17.84
N TRP A 56 -2.52 -10.02 -16.63
CA TRP A 56 -2.94 -11.40 -16.36
C TRP A 56 -4.46 -11.47 -16.21
N PRO A 57 -5.10 -12.59 -16.61
CA PRO A 57 -6.50 -12.86 -16.26
C PRO A 57 -6.72 -12.71 -14.75
N VAL A 58 -7.79 -12.02 -14.33
CA VAL A 58 -8.01 -11.61 -12.92
C VAL A 58 -7.82 -12.78 -11.96
N GLU A 59 -8.47 -13.90 -12.25
CA GLU A 59 -8.46 -15.11 -11.42
C GLU A 59 -7.05 -15.68 -11.22
N ARG A 60 -6.19 -15.58 -12.23
CA ARG A 60 -4.79 -16.02 -12.17
C ARG A 60 -3.90 -15.02 -11.46
N ALA A 61 -4.18 -13.71 -11.59
CA ALA A 61 -3.39 -12.65 -10.98
C ALA A 61 -3.56 -12.59 -9.46
N ILE A 62 -4.78 -12.80 -8.95
CA ILE A 62 -5.15 -12.67 -7.53
C ILE A 62 -4.14 -13.28 -6.54
N PRO A 63 -3.78 -14.58 -6.63
CA PRO A 63 -2.88 -15.18 -5.64
C PRO A 63 -1.50 -14.52 -5.62
N HIS A 64 -0.99 -14.12 -6.78
CA HIS A 64 0.30 -13.43 -6.89
C HIS A 64 0.22 -12.00 -6.33
N VAL A 65 -0.83 -11.26 -6.68
CA VAL A 65 -1.06 -9.90 -6.20
C VAL A 65 -1.19 -9.85 -4.69
N VAL A 66 -1.96 -10.77 -4.10
CA VAL A 66 -2.13 -10.86 -2.65
C VAL A 66 -0.80 -11.19 -1.97
N ARG A 67 -0.07 -12.20 -2.47
CA ARG A 67 1.24 -12.58 -1.92
C ARG A 67 2.22 -11.40 -1.95
N GLU A 68 2.39 -10.77 -3.10
CA GLU A 68 3.33 -9.66 -3.25
C GLU A 68 2.94 -8.44 -2.42
N SER A 69 1.64 -8.17 -2.28
CA SER A 69 1.17 -7.10 -1.41
C SER A 69 1.52 -7.38 0.06
N VAL A 70 1.31 -8.61 0.52
CA VAL A 70 1.64 -9.02 1.89
C VAL A 70 3.15 -8.93 2.13
N ASP A 71 3.96 -9.46 1.22
CA ASP A 71 5.41 -9.50 1.36
C ASP A 71 6.01 -8.09 1.32
N ALA A 72 5.55 -7.22 0.41
CA ALA A 72 6.03 -5.84 0.29
C ALA A 72 5.64 -4.99 1.50
N ILE A 73 4.39 -5.05 1.96
CA ILE A 73 3.95 -4.28 3.14
C ILE A 73 4.72 -4.72 4.39
N LYS A 74 4.83 -6.04 4.64
CA LYS A 74 5.55 -6.55 5.81
C LYS A 74 7.03 -6.17 5.81
N ARG A 75 7.65 -6.12 4.62
CA ARG A 75 9.07 -5.76 4.48
C ARG A 75 9.32 -4.27 4.68
N TRP A 76 8.46 -3.41 4.15
CA TRP A 76 8.74 -1.98 4.02
C TRP A 76 7.97 -1.08 4.99
N GLU A 77 6.88 -1.54 5.62
CA GLU A 77 6.09 -0.75 6.57
C GLU A 77 5.99 -1.43 7.95
N PRO A 78 7.09 -1.44 8.74
CA PRO A 78 7.13 -2.11 10.03
C PRO A 78 6.30 -1.41 11.11
N ARG A 79 5.82 -0.19 10.87
CA ARG A 79 4.99 0.57 11.82
C ARG A 79 3.56 0.04 11.86
N CYS A 80 3.15 -0.72 10.85
CA CYS A 80 1.84 -1.36 10.81
C CYS A 80 1.94 -2.87 11.00
N GLN A 81 0.99 -3.43 11.73
CA GLN A 81 0.76 -4.86 11.78
C GLN A 81 -0.26 -5.22 10.70
N LEU A 82 0.19 -5.80 9.59
CA LEU A 82 -0.71 -6.26 8.52
C LEU A 82 -1.56 -7.44 8.99
N MET A 83 -2.88 -7.30 8.91
CA MET A 83 -3.85 -8.33 9.31
C MET A 83 -4.34 -9.14 8.11
N SER A 84 -4.73 -8.46 7.02
CA SER A 84 -5.16 -9.15 5.81
C SER A 84 -5.09 -8.26 4.58
N VAL A 85 -4.92 -8.88 3.42
CA VAL A 85 -5.12 -8.28 2.10
C VAL A 85 -6.17 -9.11 1.38
N LYS A 86 -7.31 -8.52 1.05
CA LYS A 86 -8.42 -9.20 0.36
C LYS A 86 -8.67 -8.56 -1.00
N PRO A 87 -8.66 -9.33 -2.09
CA PRO A 87 -9.05 -8.85 -3.40
C PRO A 87 -10.58 -8.67 -3.46
N VAL A 88 -11.03 -7.55 -4.03
CA VAL A 88 -12.43 -7.29 -4.37
C VAL A 88 -12.46 -6.99 -5.86
N VAL A 89 -13.06 -7.90 -6.63
CA VAL A 89 -13.23 -7.74 -8.08
C VAL A 89 -14.57 -7.08 -8.33
N ASP A 90 -14.56 -5.96 -9.04
CA ASP A 90 -15.75 -5.31 -9.56
C ASP A 90 -15.57 -5.05 -11.06
N SER A 91 -16.18 -5.90 -11.88
CA SER A 91 -16.14 -5.83 -13.34
C SER A 91 -14.69 -5.78 -13.87
N GLU A 92 -14.25 -4.61 -14.34
CA GLU A 92 -12.91 -4.38 -14.88
C GLU A 92 -11.86 -4.09 -13.81
N HIS A 93 -12.29 -3.78 -12.58
CA HIS A 93 -11.43 -3.33 -11.50
C HIS A 93 -11.14 -4.42 -10.47
N LEU A 94 -9.89 -4.48 -10.01
CA LEU A 94 -9.46 -5.22 -8.83
C LEU A 94 -8.97 -4.23 -7.77
N THR A 95 -9.73 -4.17 -6.68
CA THR A 95 -9.42 -3.40 -5.49
C THR A 95 -8.81 -4.29 -4.41
N LEU A 96 -7.75 -3.83 -3.77
CA LEU A 96 -7.14 -4.48 -2.62
C LEU A 96 -7.68 -3.85 -1.34
N ARG A 97 -8.47 -4.60 -0.59
CA ARG A 97 -8.90 -4.24 0.76
C ARG A 97 -7.83 -4.67 1.75
N VAL A 98 -7.12 -3.71 2.31
CA VAL A 98 -6.02 -3.91 3.24
C VAL A 98 -6.50 -3.61 4.65
N THR A 99 -6.40 -4.59 5.54
CA THR A 99 -6.67 -4.43 6.97
C THR A 99 -5.36 -4.49 7.73
N TRP A 100 -5.07 -3.47 8.53
CA TRP A 100 -3.83 -3.31 9.28
C TRP A 100 -4.09 -2.63 10.63
N LYS A 101 -3.14 -2.73 11.56
CA LYS A 101 -3.19 -2.03 12.86
C LYS A 101 -1.98 -1.14 13.02
N GLY A 102 -2.18 0.10 13.47
CA GLY A 102 -1.09 0.99 13.86
C GLY A 102 -0.69 0.77 15.32
N SER A 103 0.06 1.71 15.86
CA SER A 103 0.42 1.75 17.29
C SER A 103 -0.78 1.97 18.23
N ASP A 104 -1.91 2.41 17.70
CA ASP A 104 -3.19 2.58 18.40
C ASP A 104 -3.89 1.24 18.70
N GLY A 105 -3.46 0.15 18.04
CA GLY A 105 -4.01 -1.19 18.20
C GLY A 105 -5.38 -1.41 17.55
N GLN A 106 -5.99 -0.36 17.00
CA GLN A 106 -7.29 -0.43 16.34
C GLN A 106 -7.12 -0.88 14.88
N PRO A 107 -7.92 -1.85 14.41
CA PRO A 107 -7.85 -2.29 13.01
C PRO A 107 -8.41 -1.20 12.09
N GLN A 108 -7.56 -0.75 11.18
CA GLN A 108 -7.91 0.10 10.05
C GLN A 108 -8.16 -0.78 8.83
N THR A 109 -9.23 -0.50 8.07
CA THR A 109 -9.49 -1.17 6.79
C THR A 109 -9.64 -0.11 5.71
N GLN A 110 -8.79 -0.20 4.69
CA GLN A 110 -8.74 0.78 3.62
C GLN A 110 -8.60 0.07 2.27
N GLU A 111 -9.05 0.75 1.22
CA GLU A 111 -9.15 0.19 -0.12
C GLU A 111 -8.17 0.88 -1.07
N LEU A 112 -7.43 0.07 -1.82
CA LEU A 112 -6.51 0.51 -2.86
C LEU A 112 -6.99 -0.06 -4.19
N LEU A 113 -7.47 0.80 -5.08
CA LEU A 113 -7.67 0.43 -6.49
C LEU A 113 -6.30 0.07 -7.09
N TRP A 114 -6.14 -1.19 -7.51
CA TRP A 114 -4.89 -1.69 -8.10
C TRP A 114 -4.94 -1.64 -9.63
N ARG A 115 -5.98 -2.24 -10.23
CA ARG A 115 -6.33 -2.10 -11.65
C ARG A 115 -7.82 -1.88 -11.78
#